data_AF-A0A059X4Y4-F1
#
_entry.id   AF-A0A059X4Y4-F1
#
_cell.length_a   1.000
_cell.length_b   1.000
_cell.length_c   1.000
_cell.angle_alpha   90.00
_cell.angle_beta   90.00
_cell.angle_gamma   90.00
#
_symmetry.space_group_name_H-M   'P 1'
#
loop_
_entity.id
_entity.type
_entity.pdbx_description
1 polymer ?
#
loop_
_entity_poly.entity_id
_entity_poly.type
_entity_poly.pdbx_seq_one_letter_code
_entity_poly.pdbx_strand_id
1 'polypeptide(L)'
;LDYFHSYPETAGKLKLRLVDLEMSALENFGRWRPPAVDVTEREFEAASAAWQAYRAPTPEACFDLLSKDLSALPLLKPVLIDLLEELPSVSTGLGATEMRMLELIGRGYSRTNSLFHLYQLRQTRIFGEWQHGYLLDGLAFGPKPALTTRYVRSTAKICGTGTRPICAAACRSPNLARRSLPTKK
;
A
#
# COMPACT_ATOMS: atom_id res chain seq x y z
N LEU A 1 13.72 -8.70 -15.72
CA LEU A 1 13.16 -9.36 -16.92
C LEU A 1 14.23 -9.42 -18.00
N ASP A 2 14.79 -8.28 -18.38
CA ASP A 2 15.93 -8.16 -19.32
C ASP A 2 17.16 -9.01 -18.93
N TYR A 3 17.40 -9.14 -17.61
CA TYR A 3 18.44 -10.04 -17.10
C TYR A 3 18.20 -11.50 -17.51
N PHE A 4 16.98 -12.03 -17.35
CA PHE A 4 16.68 -13.43 -17.67
C PHE A 4 16.71 -13.73 -19.17
N HIS A 5 16.35 -12.74 -20.01
CA HIS A 5 16.54 -12.84 -21.47
C HIS A 5 18.01 -13.05 -21.86
N SER A 6 18.94 -12.49 -21.10
CA SER A 6 20.37 -12.61 -21.37
C SER A 6 20.95 -13.97 -20.94
N TYR A 7 20.18 -14.80 -20.22
CA TYR A 7 20.60 -16.11 -19.70
C TYR A 7 19.52 -17.18 -19.91
N PRO A 8 19.34 -17.67 -21.16
CA PRO A 8 18.26 -18.60 -21.52
C PRO A 8 18.32 -19.92 -20.74
N GLU A 9 19.51 -20.41 -20.38
CA GLU A 9 19.67 -21.61 -19.55
C GLU A 9 19.10 -21.44 -18.13
N THR A 10 19.19 -20.24 -17.58
CA THR A 10 18.61 -19.91 -16.27
C THR A 10 17.11 -19.72 -16.40
N ALA A 11 16.66 -19.05 -17.46
CA ALA A 11 15.24 -18.84 -17.74
C ALA A 11 14.47 -20.16 -17.85
N GLY A 12 15.04 -21.16 -18.57
CA GLY A 12 14.42 -22.49 -18.70
C GLY A 12 14.35 -23.30 -17.40
N LYS A 13 15.03 -22.87 -16.33
CA LYS A 13 14.95 -23.49 -14.99
C LYS A 13 13.95 -22.77 -14.07
N LEU A 14 13.42 -21.61 -14.48
CA LEU A 14 12.47 -20.86 -13.67
C LEU A 14 11.13 -21.57 -13.62
N LYS A 15 10.55 -21.57 -12.41
CA LYS A 15 9.23 -22.09 -12.16
C LYS A 15 8.43 -21.04 -11.40
N LEU A 16 7.20 -20.82 -11.82
CA LEU A 16 6.23 -19.98 -11.13
C LEU A 16 5.34 -20.86 -10.24
N ARG A 17 5.05 -20.37 -9.03
CA ARG A 17 4.11 -21.00 -8.09
C ARG A 17 3.16 -19.94 -7.59
N LEU A 18 1.87 -20.18 -7.77
CA LEU A 18 0.82 -19.33 -7.21
C LEU A 18 0.48 -19.84 -5.81
N VAL A 19 0.56 -18.96 -4.82
CA VAL A 19 0.26 -19.26 -3.42
C VAL A 19 -0.71 -18.22 -2.88
N ASP A 20 -1.64 -18.66 -2.04
CA ASP A 20 -2.61 -17.83 -1.33
C ASP A 20 -2.12 -17.42 0.08
N LEU A 21 -0.85 -17.71 0.36
CA LEU A 21 -0.18 -17.38 1.61
C LEU A 21 0.71 -16.16 1.44
N GLU A 22 0.82 -15.35 2.49
CA GLU A 22 1.84 -14.32 2.55
C GLU A 22 3.24 -14.93 2.53
N MET A 23 4.20 -14.19 1.96
CA MET A 23 5.59 -14.64 1.83
C MET A 23 6.22 -15.04 3.17
N SER A 24 5.84 -14.37 4.27
CA SER A 24 6.30 -14.70 5.63
C SER A 24 5.80 -16.06 6.12
N ALA A 25 4.63 -16.51 5.66
CA ALA A 25 4.08 -17.83 5.98
C ALA A 25 4.74 -18.95 5.15
N LEU A 26 5.48 -18.61 4.07
CA LEU A 26 6.17 -19.59 3.22
C LEU A 26 7.41 -20.19 3.88
N GLU A 27 7.91 -19.66 4.99
CA GLU A 27 9.05 -20.27 5.71
C GLU A 27 8.74 -21.69 6.21
N ASN A 28 7.46 -22.04 6.36
CA ASN A 28 7.00 -23.36 6.79
C ASN A 28 6.14 -24.04 5.72
N PHE A 29 6.74 -24.44 4.58
CA PHE A 29 6.04 -25.23 3.57
C PHE A 29 5.53 -26.59 4.09
N GLY A 30 6.08 -27.12 5.18
CA GLY A 30 5.72 -28.45 5.67
C GLY A 30 5.75 -29.50 4.55
N ARG A 31 4.62 -30.18 4.32
CA ARG A 31 4.41 -31.11 3.18
C ARG A 31 3.68 -30.48 1.99
N TRP A 32 3.26 -29.22 2.09
CA TRP A 32 2.52 -28.55 1.03
C TRP A 32 3.46 -28.23 -0.14
N ARG A 33 3.08 -28.67 -1.34
CA ARG A 33 3.82 -28.45 -2.59
C ARG A 33 2.86 -27.86 -3.61
N PRO A 34 2.71 -26.52 -3.68
CA PRO A 34 1.84 -25.90 -4.67
C PRO A 34 2.29 -26.27 -6.08
N PRO A 35 1.40 -26.33 -7.08
CA PRO A 35 1.80 -26.62 -8.45
C PRO A 35 2.88 -25.66 -8.94
N ALA A 36 3.87 -26.19 -9.67
CA ALA A 36 4.89 -25.41 -10.34
C ALA A 36 4.61 -25.40 -11.84
N VAL A 37 4.58 -24.21 -12.42
CA VAL A 37 4.39 -24.02 -13.86
C VAL A 37 5.70 -23.48 -14.43
N ASP A 38 6.02 -23.94 -15.64
CA ASP A 38 7.14 -23.41 -16.41
C ASP A 38 6.93 -21.94 -16.76
N VAL A 39 7.99 -21.15 -16.68
CA VAL A 39 7.97 -19.77 -17.17
C VAL A 39 8.31 -19.81 -18.66
N THR A 40 7.35 -19.46 -19.50
CA THR A 40 7.51 -19.40 -20.95
C THR A 40 7.73 -17.96 -21.41
N GLU A 41 7.97 -17.79 -22.71
CA GLU A 41 8.09 -16.46 -23.32
C GLU A 41 6.84 -15.59 -23.09
N ARG A 42 5.64 -16.20 -23.02
CA ARG A 42 4.39 -15.46 -22.79
C ARG A 42 4.36 -14.77 -21.44
N GLU A 43 4.86 -15.40 -20.38
CA GLU A 43 4.97 -14.78 -19.06
C GLU A 43 6.00 -13.64 -19.05
N PHE A 44 7.11 -13.79 -19.78
CA PHE A 44 8.11 -12.74 -19.91
C PHE A 44 7.59 -11.53 -20.69
N GLU A 45 6.93 -11.74 -21.82
CA GLU A 45 6.30 -10.68 -22.61
C GLU A 45 5.27 -9.91 -21.77
N ALA A 46 4.37 -10.62 -21.06
CA ALA A 46 3.36 -10.02 -20.20
C ALA A 46 3.99 -9.21 -19.06
N ALA A 47 5.00 -9.77 -18.39
CA ALA A 47 5.71 -9.09 -17.31
C ALA A 47 6.48 -7.85 -17.81
N SER A 48 7.10 -7.94 -19.00
CA SER A 48 7.86 -6.85 -19.60
C SER A 48 6.95 -5.71 -20.00
N ALA A 49 5.84 -6.02 -20.68
CA ALA A 49 4.83 -5.03 -21.04
C ALA A 49 4.26 -4.33 -19.79
N ALA A 50 3.97 -5.07 -18.73
CA ALA A 50 3.52 -4.51 -17.45
C ALA A 50 4.55 -3.60 -16.81
N TRP A 51 5.82 -4.01 -16.79
CA TRP A 51 6.89 -3.20 -16.23
C TRP A 51 7.11 -1.90 -17.01
N GLN A 52 7.06 -1.95 -18.34
CA GLN A 52 7.19 -0.74 -19.17
C GLN A 52 5.99 0.20 -19.00
N ALA A 53 4.77 -0.35 -18.95
CA ALA A 53 3.56 0.44 -18.70
C ALA A 53 3.61 1.13 -17.33
N TYR A 54 4.01 0.41 -16.28
CA TYR A 54 4.13 0.96 -14.92
C TYR A 54 5.18 2.08 -14.82
N ARG A 55 6.25 2.01 -15.62
CA ARG A 55 7.31 3.03 -15.66
C ARG A 55 7.00 4.22 -16.55
N ALA A 56 5.90 4.19 -17.29
CA ALA A 56 5.49 5.32 -18.11
C ALA A 56 5.28 6.56 -17.21
N PRO A 57 5.53 7.78 -17.74
CA PRO A 57 5.36 9.00 -16.96
C PRO A 57 3.90 9.27 -16.56
N THR A 58 2.95 8.61 -17.23
CA THR A 58 1.51 8.82 -17.08
C THR A 58 0.78 7.47 -17.11
N PRO A 59 -0.38 7.33 -16.43
CA PRO A 59 -1.00 6.02 -16.18
C PRO A 59 -1.75 5.43 -17.39
N GLU A 60 -1.88 6.14 -18.50
CA GLU A 60 -2.61 5.70 -19.71
C GLU A 60 -2.05 4.39 -20.26
N ALA A 61 -0.73 4.20 -20.20
CA ALA A 61 -0.10 2.95 -20.63
C ALA A 61 -0.58 1.73 -19.80
N CYS A 62 -0.86 1.94 -18.51
CA CYS A 62 -1.43 0.91 -17.63
C CYS A 62 -2.91 0.64 -17.99
N PHE A 63 -3.68 1.67 -18.34
CA PHE A 63 -5.05 1.50 -18.84
C PHE A 63 -5.10 0.73 -20.16
N ASP A 64 -4.23 1.07 -21.12
CA ASP A 64 -4.12 0.38 -22.40
C ASP A 64 -3.76 -1.10 -22.21
N LEU A 65 -2.89 -1.39 -21.24
CA LEU A 65 -2.48 -2.75 -20.91
C LEU A 65 -3.65 -3.62 -20.40
N LEU A 66 -4.64 -3.06 -19.70
CA LEU A 66 -5.81 -3.81 -19.23
C LEU A 66 -6.67 -4.39 -20.36
N SER A 67 -6.56 -3.80 -21.55
CA SER A 67 -7.24 -4.25 -22.77
C SER A 67 -6.56 -5.44 -23.45
N LYS A 68 -5.32 -5.77 -23.05
CA LYS A 68 -4.54 -6.87 -23.62
C LYS A 68 -4.81 -8.19 -22.89
N ASP A 69 -4.41 -9.30 -23.52
CA ASP A 69 -4.39 -10.61 -22.86
C ASP A 69 -3.23 -10.68 -21.85
N LEU A 70 -3.58 -10.79 -20.57
CA LEU A 70 -2.65 -10.96 -19.45
C LEU A 70 -2.82 -12.32 -18.77
N SER A 71 -3.47 -13.28 -19.43
CA SER A 71 -3.80 -14.59 -18.86
C SER A 71 -2.59 -15.43 -18.44
N ALA A 72 -1.42 -15.17 -19.02
CA ALA A 72 -0.15 -15.79 -18.62
C ALA A 72 0.21 -15.50 -17.15
N LEU A 73 -0.21 -14.34 -16.62
CA LEU A 73 -0.01 -13.97 -15.23
C LEU A 73 -1.37 -13.62 -14.60
N PRO A 74 -2.12 -14.61 -14.08
CA PRO A 74 -3.52 -14.43 -13.69
C PRO A 74 -3.78 -13.32 -12.65
N LEU A 75 -2.82 -13.08 -11.75
CA LEU A 75 -2.94 -12.02 -10.74
C LEU A 75 -2.54 -10.63 -11.24
N LEU A 76 -1.91 -10.51 -12.41
CA LEU A 76 -1.40 -9.24 -12.91
C LEU A 76 -2.53 -8.25 -13.20
N LYS A 77 -3.56 -8.70 -13.93
CA LYS A 77 -4.72 -7.86 -14.27
C LYS A 77 -5.46 -7.33 -13.03
N PRO A 78 -5.88 -8.16 -12.06
CA PRO A 78 -6.56 -7.64 -10.88
C PRO A 78 -5.65 -6.72 -10.03
N VAL A 79 -4.35 -7.02 -9.88
CA VAL A 79 -3.43 -6.12 -9.15
C VAL A 79 -3.27 -4.78 -9.88
N LEU A 80 -3.23 -4.77 -11.20
CA LEU A 80 -3.14 -3.55 -11.98
C LEU A 80 -4.39 -2.68 -11.86
N ILE A 81 -5.58 -3.30 -11.79
CA ILE A 81 -6.83 -2.59 -11.50
C ILE A 81 -6.76 -1.96 -10.11
N ASP A 82 -6.45 -2.74 -9.07
CA ASP A 82 -6.32 -2.23 -7.70
C ASP A 82 -5.31 -1.06 -7.63
N LEU A 83 -4.20 -1.13 -8.38
CA LEU A 83 -3.21 -0.05 -8.44
C LEU A 83 -3.79 1.23 -9.06
N LEU A 84 -4.54 1.10 -10.15
CA LEU A 84 -5.17 2.24 -10.84
C LEU A 84 -6.31 2.84 -10.03
N GLU A 85 -6.99 2.05 -9.20
CA GLU A 85 -8.01 2.52 -8.26
C GLU A 85 -7.43 3.37 -7.12
N GLU A 86 -6.13 3.29 -6.85
CA GLU A 86 -5.44 4.19 -5.89
C GLU A 86 -5.16 5.58 -6.46
N LEU A 87 -5.38 5.81 -7.76
CA LEU A 87 -5.32 7.17 -8.31
C LEU A 87 -6.40 8.06 -7.67
N PRO A 88 -6.11 9.36 -7.47
CA PRO A 88 -7.05 10.26 -6.82
C PRO A 88 -8.35 10.36 -7.63
N SER A 89 -9.46 10.01 -7.01
CA SER A 89 -10.78 10.11 -7.64
C SER A 89 -11.09 11.55 -8.05
N VAL A 90 -11.73 11.74 -9.21
CA VAL A 90 -12.15 13.06 -9.68
C VAL A 90 -13.17 13.73 -8.76
N SER A 91 -13.94 12.97 -7.97
CA SER A 91 -14.98 13.50 -7.10
C SER A 91 -14.48 13.86 -5.71
N THR A 92 -13.59 13.05 -5.13
CA THR A 92 -13.14 13.19 -3.73
C THR A 92 -11.66 13.55 -3.61
N GLY A 93 -10.86 13.33 -4.66
CA GLY A 93 -9.40 13.44 -4.62
C GLY A 93 -8.71 12.30 -3.85
N LEU A 94 -9.47 11.30 -3.39
CA LEU A 94 -8.98 10.20 -2.56
C LEU A 94 -8.78 8.94 -3.39
N GLY A 95 -7.77 8.15 -3.04
CA GLY A 95 -7.57 6.80 -3.59
C GLY A 95 -8.53 5.78 -2.98
N ALA A 96 -8.60 4.59 -3.58
CA ALA A 96 -9.45 3.50 -3.10
C ALA A 96 -9.18 3.11 -1.64
N THR A 97 -7.92 3.05 -1.21
CA THR A 97 -7.58 2.71 0.18
C THR A 97 -8.07 3.77 1.18
N GLU A 98 -7.90 5.05 0.87
CA GLU A 98 -8.38 6.13 1.73
C GLU A 98 -9.91 6.12 1.86
N MET A 99 -10.61 5.98 0.73
CA MET A 99 -12.07 5.86 0.71
C MET A 99 -12.55 4.66 1.52
N ARG A 100 -11.87 3.52 1.39
CA ARG A 100 -12.19 2.32 2.15
C ARG A 100 -11.96 2.48 3.65
N MET A 101 -10.91 3.19 4.06
CA MET A 101 -10.72 3.53 5.48
C MET A 101 -11.86 4.36 6.03
N LEU A 102 -12.28 5.40 5.30
CA LEU A 102 -13.41 6.25 5.71
C LEU A 102 -14.70 5.45 5.84
N GLU A 103 -14.95 4.52 4.92
CA GLU A 103 -16.11 3.63 4.98
C GLU A 103 -16.08 2.73 6.22
N LEU A 104 -14.95 2.09 6.52
CA LEU A 104 -14.80 1.26 7.71
C LEU A 104 -14.99 2.06 9.00
N ILE A 105 -14.43 3.27 9.06
CA ILE A 105 -14.62 4.18 10.20
C ILE A 105 -16.08 4.58 10.34
N GLY A 106 -16.76 4.90 9.24
CA GLY A 106 -18.19 5.20 9.23
C GLY A 106 -19.06 4.04 9.71
N ARG A 107 -18.61 2.81 9.51
CA ARG A 107 -19.24 1.57 10.04
C ARG A 107 -18.89 1.28 11.51
N GLY A 108 -18.05 2.09 12.15
CA GLY A 108 -17.67 1.96 13.55
C GLY A 108 -16.33 1.26 13.81
N TYR A 109 -15.56 0.92 12.77
CA TYR A 109 -14.22 0.36 12.94
C TYR A 109 -13.20 1.48 13.22
N SER A 110 -12.71 1.56 14.45
CA SER A 110 -11.79 2.63 14.90
C SER A 110 -10.42 2.13 15.35
N ARG A 111 -10.16 0.81 15.30
CA ARG A 111 -8.89 0.22 15.72
C ARG A 111 -7.96 0.00 14.53
N THR A 112 -6.66 0.16 14.75
CA THR A 112 -5.62 -0.11 13.74
C THR A 112 -5.70 -1.54 13.20
N ASN A 113 -6.04 -2.54 14.02
CA ASN A 113 -6.25 -3.92 13.54
C ASN A 113 -7.26 -4.03 12.39
N SER A 114 -8.43 -3.40 12.53
CA SER A 114 -9.44 -3.38 11.47
C SER A 114 -9.00 -2.56 10.27
N LEU A 115 -8.25 -1.48 10.49
CA LEU A 115 -7.88 -0.53 9.43
C LEU A 115 -6.58 -0.88 8.70
N PHE A 116 -5.67 -1.66 9.28
CA PHE A 116 -4.31 -1.90 8.77
C PHE A 116 -3.96 -3.39 8.60
N HIS A 117 -4.50 -4.29 9.44
CA HIS A 117 -4.07 -5.71 9.45
C HIS A 117 -5.09 -6.69 8.84
N LEU A 118 -6.40 -6.46 9.01
CA LEU A 118 -7.43 -7.36 8.48
C LEU A 118 -7.70 -7.15 6.98
N TYR A 119 -6.90 -7.79 6.11
CA TYR A 119 -7.11 -7.75 4.65
C TYR A 119 -8.52 -8.17 4.22
N GLN A 120 -9.07 -9.23 4.83
CA GLN A 120 -10.43 -9.71 4.53
C GLN A 120 -11.52 -8.65 4.75
N LEU A 121 -11.28 -7.73 5.68
CA LEU A 121 -12.18 -6.62 5.95
C LEU A 121 -11.94 -5.43 5.00
N ARG A 122 -10.67 -5.08 4.75
CA ARG A 122 -10.32 -3.93 3.91
C ARG A 122 -10.54 -4.19 2.43
N GLN A 123 -10.11 -5.35 1.96
CA GLN A 123 -10.14 -5.73 0.55
C GLN A 123 -9.30 -4.80 -0.35
N THR A 124 -8.31 -4.11 0.21
CA THR A 124 -7.32 -3.31 -0.52
C THR A 124 -5.91 -3.89 -0.30
N ARG A 125 -5.11 -3.95 -1.37
CA ARG A 125 -3.83 -4.71 -1.37
C ARG A 125 -2.57 -3.89 -1.71
N ILE A 126 -2.72 -2.68 -2.23
CA ILE A 126 -1.60 -1.93 -2.82
C ILE A 126 -0.66 -1.36 -1.76
N PHE A 127 -1.23 -0.83 -0.70
CA PHE A 127 -0.47 -0.22 0.39
C PHE A 127 -0.19 -1.22 1.51
N GLY A 128 1.01 -1.12 2.09
CA GLY A 128 1.41 -1.87 3.28
C GLY A 128 1.08 -1.11 4.57
N GLU A 129 1.28 -1.74 5.72
CA GLU A 129 0.94 -1.19 7.05
C GLU A 129 1.43 0.24 7.28
N TRP A 130 2.70 0.51 6.98
CA TRP A 130 3.28 1.83 7.17
C TRP A 130 2.63 2.90 6.30
N GLN A 131 2.32 2.56 5.04
CA GLN A 131 1.60 3.47 4.15
C GLN A 131 0.18 3.73 4.63
N HIS A 132 -0.51 2.74 5.21
CA HIS A 132 -1.84 2.96 5.80
C HIS A 132 -1.81 4.03 6.91
N GLY A 133 -0.74 4.04 7.73
CA GLY A 133 -0.52 5.09 8.74
C GLY A 133 -0.43 6.49 8.12
N TYR A 134 0.36 6.66 7.07
CA TYR A 134 0.50 7.94 6.37
C TYR A 134 -0.81 8.40 5.71
N LEU A 135 -1.57 7.49 5.10
CA LEU A 135 -2.88 7.80 4.53
C LEU A 135 -3.86 8.25 5.61
N LEU A 136 -3.90 7.55 6.75
CA LEU A 136 -4.76 7.92 7.87
C LEU A 136 -4.38 9.29 8.48
N ASP A 137 -3.08 9.57 8.59
CA ASP A 137 -2.58 10.89 9.01
C ASP A 137 -3.00 11.98 8.01
N GLY A 138 -2.94 11.70 6.70
CA GLY A 138 -3.44 12.60 5.66
C GLY A 138 -4.92 12.91 5.81
N LEU A 139 -5.74 11.89 6.12
CA LEU A 139 -7.17 12.05 6.36
C LEU A 139 -7.49 12.84 7.65
N ALA A 140 -6.64 12.75 8.67
CA ALA A 140 -6.85 13.40 9.97
C ALA A 140 -6.24 14.81 10.07
N PHE A 141 -5.13 15.06 9.38
CA PHE A 141 -4.31 16.27 9.53
C PHE A 141 -4.05 17.01 8.22
N GLY A 142 -4.59 16.52 7.10
CA GLY A 142 -4.50 17.20 5.81
C GLY A 142 -5.21 18.57 5.79
N PRO A 143 -5.04 19.36 4.71
CA PRO A 143 -5.59 20.71 4.62
C PRO A 143 -7.11 20.79 4.80
N LYS A 144 -7.82 19.71 4.42
CA LYS A 144 -9.24 19.50 4.64
C LYS A 144 -9.43 18.15 5.32
N PRO A 145 -9.38 18.07 6.66
CA PRO A 145 -9.43 16.79 7.36
C PRO A 145 -10.80 16.13 7.19
N ALA A 146 -10.80 14.86 6.79
CA ALA A 146 -11.99 14.03 6.66
C ALA A 146 -12.33 13.31 7.97
N LEU A 147 -11.38 13.22 8.90
CA LEU A 147 -11.53 12.58 10.20
C LEU A 147 -11.23 13.57 11.34
N THR A 148 -11.91 13.38 12.46
CA THR A 148 -11.52 14.03 13.72
C THR A 148 -10.93 13.01 14.67
N THR A 149 -9.77 13.31 15.24
CA THR A 149 -9.16 12.46 16.25
C THR A 149 -9.65 12.89 17.62
N ARG A 150 -10.32 11.98 18.34
CA ARG A 150 -10.48 12.17 19.78
C ARG A 150 -9.14 11.85 20.44
N TYR A 151 -8.36 12.88 20.72
CA TYR A 151 -7.20 12.77 21.58
C TYR A 151 -7.68 12.44 23.01
N VAL A 152 -7.91 11.16 23.30
CA VAL A 152 -7.96 10.72 24.69
C VAL A 152 -6.52 10.77 25.16
N ARG A 153 -6.23 11.64 26.11
CA ARG A 153 -4.91 11.79 26.75
C ARG A 153 -4.56 10.48 27.46
N SER A 154 -4.12 9.49 26.70
CA SER A 154 -3.60 8.24 27.20
C SER A 154 -2.19 8.51 27.69
N THR A 155 -1.96 8.35 28.99
CA THR A 155 -0.64 8.33 29.60
C THR A 155 0.17 7.08 29.23
N ALA A 156 -0.29 6.25 28.28
CA ALA A 156 0.45 5.10 27.80
C ALA A 156 1.47 5.52 26.73
N LYS A 157 2.67 5.77 27.23
CA LYS A 157 3.94 5.81 26.51
C LYS A 157 4.08 4.53 25.65
N ILE A 158 3.74 4.61 24.36
CA ILE A 158 4.19 3.61 23.37
C ILE A 158 5.66 3.94 23.06
N CYS A 159 6.55 3.61 24.01
CA CYS A 159 7.96 3.43 23.73
C CYS A 159 8.17 1.95 23.44
N GLY A 160 7.98 1.55 22.18
CA GLY A 160 8.68 0.40 21.64
C GLY A 160 10.15 0.79 21.50
N THR A 161 10.99 0.08 22.21
CA THR A 161 12.44 0.29 22.32
C THR A 161 13.14 0.20 20.96
N GLY A 162 13.90 1.24 20.63
CA GLY A 162 15.11 1.14 19.80
C GLY A 162 14.89 1.12 18.29
N THR A 163 14.60 2.27 17.69
CA THR A 163 15.41 2.98 16.67
C THR A 163 14.69 4.31 16.36
N ARG A 164 15.47 5.37 16.11
CA ARG A 164 15.12 6.80 16.20
C ARG A 164 13.77 7.23 15.59
N PRO A 165 13.05 8.21 16.19
CA PRO A 165 11.88 8.82 15.58
C PRO A 165 12.30 9.77 14.45
N ILE A 166 11.94 9.45 13.21
CA ILE A 166 11.82 10.44 12.14
C ILE A 166 10.34 10.78 12.01
N CYS A 167 9.81 11.44 13.04
CA CYS A 167 8.50 12.10 13.00
C CYS A 167 8.63 13.39 13.80
N ALA A 168 9.46 14.29 13.27
CA ALA A 168 9.62 15.65 13.79
C ALA A 168 10.07 16.59 12.68
N ALA A 169 9.24 16.80 11.65
CA ALA A 169 9.36 17.98 10.79
C ALA A 169 8.13 18.14 9.90
N ALA A 170 7.06 18.78 10.40
CA ALA A 170 6.20 19.71 9.64
C ALA A 170 4.93 20.09 10.43
N CYS A 171 5.07 20.58 11.65
CA CYS A 171 4.02 21.35 12.32
C CYS A 171 4.68 22.39 13.23
N ARG A 172 5.25 23.43 12.61
CA ARG A 172 5.46 24.72 13.27
C ARG A 172 4.81 25.78 12.40
N SER A 173 3.54 26.07 12.66
CA SER A 173 3.01 27.40 12.33
C SER A 173 3.37 28.35 13.48
N PRO A 174 4.04 29.48 13.20
CA PRO A 174 4.35 30.49 14.20
C PRO A 174 3.18 31.47 14.25
N ASN A 175 2.31 31.34 15.24
CA ASN A 175 1.58 32.46 15.85
C ASN A 175 0.52 31.92 16.81
N LEU A 176 0.83 31.92 18.10
CA LEU A 176 -0.13 32.29 19.14
C LEU A 176 0.57 32.39 20.51
N ALA A 177 0.24 33.47 21.21
CA ALA A 177 0.47 33.76 22.62
C ALA A 177 1.85 34.30 23.04
N ARG A 178 2.05 35.61 22.79
CA ARG A 178 2.57 36.49 23.86
C ARG A 178 1.61 36.38 25.05
N ARG A 179 2.07 35.85 26.18
CA ARG A 179 1.50 36.16 27.50
C ARG A 179 2.65 36.53 28.44
N SER A 180 2.61 37.80 28.82
CA SER A 180 3.38 38.48 29.86
C SER A 180 3.40 37.72 31.19
N LEU A 181 4.60 37.55 31.76
CA LEU A 181 4.82 37.13 33.14
C LEU A 181 4.64 38.33 34.11
N PRO A 182 4.08 38.13 35.32
CA PRO A 182 3.99 39.20 36.30
C PRO A 182 5.30 39.34 37.08
N THR A 183 5.74 40.57 37.28
CA THR A 183 6.80 40.96 38.22
C THR A 183 6.28 40.85 39.65
N LYS A 184 7.00 40.12 40.51
CA LYS A 184 6.85 40.24 41.97
C LYS A 184 7.94 41.17 42.50
N LYS A 185 7.52 42.10 43.36
CA LYS A 185 8.32 43.02 44.16
C LYS A 185 9.27 42.29 45.10
#